data_AF-A0A847Z5C2-F1
#
_entry.id   AF-A0A847Z5C2-F1
#
_cell.length_a   1.000
_cell.length_b   1.000
_cell.length_c   1.000
_cell.angle_alpha   90.00
_cell.angle_beta   90.00
_cell.angle_gamma   90.00
#
_symmetry.space_group_name_H-M   'P 1'
#
loop_
_entity.id
_entity.type
_entity.pdbx_description
1 polymer ?
#
loop_
_entity_poly.entity_id
_entity_poly.type
_entity_poly.pdbx_seq_one_letter_code
_entity_poly.pdbx_strand_id
1 'polypeptide(L)'
;MELGIYKNKLYRLADTKDKKLFLMSREEAKEFTEAIRFDGKIIKGLYEKEVAENDLEDAYELNGKVIYKGREFDVSSSMANIIKTNKLIIGTLDYPLTEELGGFERVDKYYYEKEVSFDEIDKFLEVKKPLFHFKNTKSVTIREIPKDEIIKHALYIESFA
;
A
#
# COMPACT_ATOMS: atom_id res chain seq x y z
N MET A 1 -2.38 0.33 0.13
CA MET A 1 -2.79 -0.95 0.77
C MET A 1 -3.33 -0.65 2.16
N GLU A 2 -4.44 -1.27 2.57
CA GLU A 2 -5.00 -1.05 3.91
C GLU A 2 -4.46 -2.07 4.91
N LEU A 3 -4.09 -1.60 6.10
CA LEU A 3 -3.50 -2.38 7.17
C LEU A 3 -4.18 -2.07 8.50
N GLY A 4 -4.30 -3.09 9.35
CA GLY A 4 -4.93 -3.00 10.67
C GLY A 4 -4.10 -3.72 11.73
N ILE A 5 -4.08 -3.16 12.94
CA ILE A 5 -3.46 -3.80 14.10
C ILE A 5 -4.57 -4.44 14.94
N TYR A 6 -4.47 -5.74 15.17
CA TYR A 6 -5.39 -6.53 15.98
C TYR A 6 -4.59 -7.43 16.92
N LYS A 7 -4.85 -7.34 18.23
CA LYS A 7 -4.13 -8.10 19.27
C LYS A 7 -2.60 -7.97 19.11
N ASN A 8 -2.10 -6.75 18.96
CA ASN A 8 -0.68 -6.40 18.72
C ASN A 8 -0.05 -7.02 17.46
N LYS A 9 -0.84 -7.48 16.49
CA LYS A 9 -0.35 -8.02 15.21
C LYS A 9 -0.89 -7.20 14.04
N LEU A 10 -0.04 -6.96 13.06
CA LEU A 10 -0.40 -6.25 11.83
C LEU A 10 -0.98 -7.24 10.82
N TYR A 11 -2.09 -6.85 10.19
CA TYR A 11 -2.77 -7.63 9.17
C TYR A 11 -3.12 -6.74 7.99
N ARG A 12 -3.24 -7.35 6.81
CA ARG A 12 -3.92 -6.72 5.68
C ARG A 12 -5.41 -6.64 5.97
N LEU A 13 -5.98 -5.46 5.73
CA LEU A 13 -7.42 -5.24 5.79
C LEU A 13 -8.02 -5.37 4.40
N ALA A 14 -9.20 -5.98 4.35
CA ALA A 14 -10.10 -5.93 3.21
C ALA A 14 -11.48 -5.53 3.71
N ASP A 15 -12.16 -4.67 2.97
CA ASP A 15 -13.54 -4.30 3.23
C ASP A 15 -14.47 -4.85 2.15
N THR A 16 -15.73 -5.05 2.51
CA THR A 16 -16.79 -5.37 1.55
C THR A 16 -17.65 -4.15 1.28
N LYS A 17 -18.45 -4.20 0.20
CA LYS A 17 -19.46 -3.17 -0.10
C LYS A 17 -20.42 -2.92 1.07
N ASP A 18 -20.64 -3.92 1.92
CA ASP A 18 -21.49 -3.85 3.11
C ASP A 18 -20.76 -3.33 4.36
N LYS A 19 -19.56 -2.76 4.19
CA LYS A 19 -18.69 -2.23 5.25
C LYS A 19 -18.26 -3.24 6.31
N LYS A 20 -18.24 -4.53 5.97
CA LYS A 20 -17.60 -5.54 6.82
C LYS A 20 -16.10 -5.46 6.62
N LEU A 21 -15.35 -5.53 7.72
CA LEU A 21 -13.89 -5.56 7.70
C LEU A 21 -13.39 -6.97 7.93
N PHE A 22 -12.39 -7.37 7.16
CA PHE A 22 -11.74 -8.66 7.24
C PHE A 22 -10.23 -8.47 7.44
N LEU A 23 -9.69 -9.17 8.45
CA LEU A 23 -8.25 -9.38 8.60
C LEU A 23 -7.84 -10.52 7.68
N MET A 24 -6.84 -10.31 6.84
CA MET A 24 -6.32 -11.32 5.93
C MET A 24 -4.99 -11.89 6.45
N SER A 25 -4.83 -13.21 6.37
CA SER A 25 -3.65 -13.94 6.84
C SER A 25 -3.28 -15.08 5.89
N ARG A 26 -1.98 -15.34 5.71
CA ARG A 26 -1.47 -16.56 5.05
C ARG A 26 -1.16 -17.69 6.03
N GLU A 27 -1.27 -17.41 7.33
CA GLU A 27 -1.11 -18.37 8.40
C GLU A 27 -2.49 -18.81 8.91
N GLU A 28 -2.67 -20.12 9.09
CA GLU A 28 -3.84 -20.68 9.73
C GLU A 28 -3.87 -20.30 11.22
N ALA A 29 -5.00 -19.76 11.66
CA ALA A 29 -5.22 -19.41 13.06
C ALA A 29 -6.64 -19.80 13.47
N LYS A 30 -6.80 -20.21 14.73
CA LYS A 30 -8.07 -20.74 15.27
C LYS A 30 -9.29 -19.84 15.06
N GLU A 31 -9.09 -18.51 15.00
CA GLU A 31 -10.16 -17.52 14.84
C GLU A 31 -10.40 -17.09 13.39
N PHE A 32 -9.68 -17.68 12.43
CA PHE A 32 -9.74 -17.37 11.01
C PHE A 32 -10.33 -18.56 10.24
N THR A 33 -11.02 -18.27 9.15
CA THR A 33 -11.57 -19.27 8.21
C THR A 33 -10.91 -19.10 6.86
N GLU A 34 -10.92 -20.14 6.00
CA GLU A 34 -10.41 -19.96 4.64
C GLU A 34 -11.19 -18.86 3.91
N ALA A 35 -10.47 -17.99 3.20
CA ALA A 35 -11.06 -16.88 2.48
C ALA A 35 -11.89 -17.39 1.28
N ILE A 36 -13.07 -16.81 1.10
CA ILE A 36 -14.00 -17.22 0.05
C ILE A 36 -14.13 -16.08 -0.97
N ARG A 37 -13.89 -16.40 -2.24
CA ARG A 37 -14.12 -15.46 -3.34
C ARG A 37 -15.61 -15.15 -3.50
N PHE A 38 -15.90 -14.06 -4.21
CA PHE A 38 -17.27 -13.70 -4.59
C PHE A 38 -18.03 -14.79 -5.38
N ASP A 39 -17.33 -15.72 -6.04
CA ASP A 39 -17.90 -16.85 -6.78
C ASP A 39 -18.06 -18.12 -5.91
N GLY A 40 -17.88 -17.99 -4.58
CA GLY A 40 -18.01 -19.09 -3.63
C GLY A 40 -16.80 -20.03 -3.56
N LYS A 41 -15.73 -19.76 -4.30
CA LYS A 41 -14.52 -20.60 -4.29
C LYS A 41 -13.59 -20.23 -3.14
N ILE A 42 -13.15 -21.25 -2.42
CA ILE A 42 -12.12 -21.15 -1.39
C ILE A 42 -10.78 -20.77 -2.03
N ILE A 43 -10.09 -19.80 -1.45
CA ILE A 43 -8.72 -19.42 -1.78
C ILE A 43 -7.79 -20.19 -0.84
N LYS A 44 -7.21 -21.28 -1.36
CA LYS A 44 -6.29 -22.11 -0.58
C LYS A 44 -5.10 -21.29 -0.07
N GLY A 45 -4.80 -21.41 1.23
CA GLY A 45 -3.68 -20.73 1.88
C GLY A 45 -3.90 -19.24 2.16
N LEU A 46 -5.14 -18.75 2.02
CA LEU A 46 -5.56 -17.44 2.48
C LEU A 46 -6.70 -17.62 3.47
N TYR A 47 -6.56 -16.97 4.62
CA TYR A 47 -7.51 -17.03 5.71
C TYR A 47 -8.01 -15.63 6.03
N GLU A 48 -9.26 -15.52 6.41
CA GLU A 48 -9.91 -14.27 6.75
C GLU A 48 -10.62 -14.35 8.10
N LYS A 49 -10.75 -13.20 8.75
CA LYS A 49 -11.52 -13.03 9.98
C LYS A 49 -12.31 -11.74 9.91
N GLU A 50 -13.63 -11.83 9.99
CA GLU A 50 -14.48 -10.66 10.18
C GLU A 50 -14.15 -10.00 11.53
N VAL A 51 -13.97 -8.68 11.52
CA VAL A 51 -13.59 -7.88 12.69
C VAL A 51 -14.42 -6.60 12.74
N ALA A 52 -14.79 -6.16 13.94
CA ALA A 52 -15.40 -4.85 14.10
C ALA A 52 -14.32 -3.78 14.11
N GLU A 53 -14.64 -2.60 13.58
CA GLU A 53 -13.74 -1.45 13.60
C GLU A 53 -13.21 -1.12 15.01
N ASN A 54 -14.06 -1.25 16.03
CA ASN A 54 -13.71 -0.98 17.43
C ASN A 54 -12.78 -2.03 18.07
N ASP A 55 -12.61 -3.20 17.43
CA ASP A 55 -11.70 -4.23 17.91
C ASP A 55 -10.25 -4.00 17.40
N LEU A 56 -10.05 -3.05 16.48
CA LEU A 56 -8.74 -2.68 15.99
C LEU A 56 -8.05 -1.72 16.96
N GLU A 57 -6.75 -1.90 17.14
CA GLU A 57 -5.88 -0.98 17.89
C GLU A 57 -5.40 0.18 16.99
N ASP A 58 -5.30 -0.09 15.68
CA ASP A 58 -5.00 0.89 14.66
C ASP A 58 -5.50 0.43 13.29
N ALA A 59 -5.75 1.37 12.39
CA ALA A 59 -6.00 1.09 10.98
C ALA A 59 -5.52 2.26 10.11
N TYR A 60 -4.82 1.96 9.02
CA TYR A 60 -4.31 2.96 8.10
C TYR A 60 -4.17 2.45 6.67
N GLU A 61 -4.33 3.36 5.72
CA GLU A 61 -3.90 3.16 4.35
C GLU A 61 -2.42 3.50 4.23
N LEU A 62 -1.64 2.50 3.82
CA LEU A 62 -0.23 2.62 3.50
C LEU A 62 -0.06 2.94 2.01
N ASN A 63 0.59 4.06 1.74
CA ASN A 63 0.93 4.53 0.40
C ASN A 63 2.43 4.83 0.31
N GLY A 64 3.01 4.63 -0.87
CA GLY A 64 4.36 5.09 -1.20
C GLY A 64 4.31 6.42 -1.94
N LYS A 65 5.20 7.33 -1.59
CA LYS A 65 5.49 8.55 -2.35
C LYS A 65 6.99 8.65 -2.59
N VAL A 66 7.38 9.40 -3.60
CA VAL A 66 8.79 9.77 -3.79
C VAL A 66 8.94 11.25 -4.07
N ILE A 67 10.13 11.76 -3.72
CA ILE A 67 10.62 13.01 -4.27
C ILE A 67 11.54 12.66 -5.42
N TYR A 68 11.25 13.17 -6.62
CA TYR A 68 12.06 13.00 -7.82
C TYR A 68 12.27 14.37 -8.46
N LYS A 69 13.54 14.77 -8.63
CA LYS A 69 13.92 16.11 -9.12
C LYS A 69 13.23 17.24 -8.35
N GLY A 70 13.13 17.09 -7.03
CA GLY A 70 12.52 18.08 -6.14
C GLY A 70 11.00 18.20 -6.24
N ARG A 71 10.30 17.21 -6.82
CA ARG A 71 8.85 17.17 -6.98
C ARG A 71 8.30 15.87 -6.41
N GLU A 72 7.12 15.93 -5.79
CA GLU A 72 6.48 14.77 -5.16
C GLU A 72 5.63 13.99 -6.19
N PHE A 73 5.75 12.66 -6.16
CA PHE A 73 4.97 11.74 -6.98
C PHE A 73 4.41 10.59 -6.13
N ASP A 74 3.30 10.02 -6.57
CA ASP A 74 2.78 8.78 -6.00
C ASP A 74 3.57 7.58 -6.56
N VAL A 75 3.76 6.54 -5.75
CA VAL A 75 4.31 5.26 -6.21
C VAL A 75 3.18 4.38 -6.71
N SER A 76 3.13 4.14 -8.01
CA SER A 76 2.11 3.31 -8.67
C SER A 76 2.48 1.83 -8.75
N SER A 77 3.77 1.51 -8.67
CA SER A 77 4.25 0.12 -8.71
C SER A 77 3.88 -0.65 -7.45
N SER A 78 3.44 -1.91 -7.61
CA SER A 78 3.27 -2.83 -6.48
C SER A 78 4.62 -3.14 -5.82
N MET A 79 4.61 -3.47 -4.52
CA MET A 79 5.84 -3.86 -3.81
C MET A 79 6.52 -5.06 -4.48
N ALA A 80 5.76 -6.07 -4.93
CA ALA A 80 6.25 -7.15 -5.77
C ALA A 80 7.00 -6.69 -7.04
N ASN A 81 6.50 -5.65 -7.73
CA ASN A 81 7.18 -5.10 -8.90
C ASN A 81 8.51 -4.46 -8.51
N ILE A 82 8.50 -3.63 -7.46
CA ILE A 82 9.69 -2.97 -6.91
C ILE A 82 10.78 -3.99 -6.56
N ILE A 83 10.41 -5.09 -5.91
CA ILE A 83 11.33 -6.18 -5.55
C ILE A 83 11.92 -6.85 -6.80
N LYS A 84 11.10 -7.08 -7.83
CA LYS A 84 11.51 -7.82 -9.03
C LYS A 84 12.38 -6.99 -9.97
N THR A 85 12.06 -5.71 -10.15
CA THR A 85 12.68 -4.85 -11.16
C THR A 85 13.76 -3.95 -10.58
N ASN A 86 13.77 -3.76 -9.26
CA ASN A 86 14.60 -2.76 -8.58
C ASN A 86 14.35 -1.34 -9.12
N LYS A 87 13.12 -1.07 -9.55
CA LYS A 87 12.66 0.21 -10.09
C LYS A 87 11.31 0.56 -9.52
N LEU A 88 10.96 1.84 -9.59
CA LEU A 88 9.68 2.40 -9.19
C LEU A 88 8.92 2.85 -10.42
N ILE A 89 7.61 2.66 -10.40
CA ILE A 89 6.72 3.40 -11.28
C ILE A 89 6.16 4.54 -10.46
N ILE A 90 6.44 5.78 -10.88
CA ILE A 90 5.94 6.99 -10.27
C ILE A 90 4.81 7.56 -11.12
N GLY A 91 3.78 8.10 -10.47
CA GLY A 91 2.60 8.58 -11.16
C GLY A 91 2.16 9.98 -10.74
N THR A 92 1.50 10.68 -11.65
CA THR A 92 0.91 12.01 -11.42
C THR A 92 -0.31 12.28 -12.30
N LEU A 93 -1.17 13.18 -11.83
CA LEU A 93 -2.25 13.78 -12.59
C LEU A 93 -1.86 15.13 -13.23
N ASP A 94 -0.67 15.66 -12.91
CA ASP A 94 -0.19 16.97 -13.32
C ASP A 94 0.51 16.90 -14.68
N TYR A 95 -0.25 17.12 -15.76
CA TYR A 95 0.29 17.10 -17.12
C TYR A 95 1.41 18.14 -17.37
N PRO A 96 1.29 19.42 -16.98
CA PRO A 96 2.40 20.37 -17.07
C PRO A 96 3.72 19.85 -16.50
N LEU A 97 3.66 19.19 -15.33
CA LEU A 97 4.84 18.59 -14.70
C LEU A 97 5.44 17.45 -15.53
N THR A 98 4.59 16.66 -16.21
CA THR A 98 5.07 15.58 -17.10
C THR A 98 5.83 16.11 -18.31
N GLU A 99 5.39 17.24 -18.88
CA GLU A 99 6.06 17.89 -20.01
C GLU A 99 7.39 18.53 -19.59
N GLU A 100 7.45 19.12 -18.38
CA GLU A 100 8.68 19.69 -17.81
C GLU A 100 9.77 18.63 -17.61
N LEU A 101 9.41 17.47 -17.03
CA LEU A 101 10.38 16.46 -16.62
C LEU A 101 10.66 15.39 -17.68
N GLY A 102 9.72 15.18 -18.61
CA GLY A 102 9.84 14.29 -19.75
C GLY A 102 9.81 12.79 -19.44
N GLY A 103 9.41 12.01 -20.44
CA GLY A 103 9.41 10.54 -20.41
C GLY A 103 8.42 9.93 -19.43
N PHE A 104 7.30 10.62 -19.19
CA PHE A 104 6.10 10.02 -18.62
C PHE A 104 5.21 9.52 -19.78
N GLU A 105 4.56 8.39 -19.56
CA GLU A 105 3.60 7.80 -20.48
C GLU A 105 2.19 7.95 -19.91
N ARG A 106 1.24 8.30 -20.77
CA ARG A 106 -0.17 8.40 -20.37
C ARG A 106 -0.76 6.99 -20.29
N VAL A 107 -1.10 6.54 -19.08
CA VAL A 107 -1.68 5.21 -18.83
C VAL A 107 -3.20 5.25 -18.65
N ASP A 108 -3.76 6.42 -18.31
CA ASP A 108 -5.20 6.68 -18.24
C ASP A 108 -5.53 8.08 -18.79
N LYS A 109 -6.81 8.42 -18.90
CA LYS A 109 -7.30 9.72 -19.41
C LYS A 109 -6.66 10.90 -18.69
N TYR A 110 -6.30 10.80 -17.42
CA TYR A 110 -5.68 11.90 -16.68
C TYR A 110 -4.41 11.49 -15.93
N TYR A 111 -4.00 10.23 -16.03
CA TYR A 111 -2.91 9.68 -15.23
C TYR A 111 -1.72 9.32 -16.09
N TYR A 112 -0.55 9.70 -15.61
CA TYR A 112 0.72 9.57 -16.31
C TYR A 112 1.72 8.89 -15.40
N GLU A 113 2.47 7.94 -15.94
CA GLU A 113 3.42 7.12 -15.20
C GLU A 113 4.81 7.19 -15.82
N LYS A 114 5.84 7.02 -14.99
CA LYS A 114 7.23 6.92 -15.42
C LYS A 114 7.94 5.88 -14.59
N GLU A 115 8.74 5.05 -15.25
CA GLU A 115 9.68 4.17 -14.57
C GLU A 115 10.95 4.94 -14.18
N VAL A 116 11.39 4.82 -12.91
CA VAL A 116 12.60 5.45 -12.37
C VAL A 116 13.38 4.47 -11.50
N SER A 117 14.71 4.59 -11.49
CA SER A 117 15.59 3.88 -10.56
C SER A 117 15.61 4.53 -9.18
N PHE A 118 15.94 3.77 -8.13
CA PHE A 118 16.15 4.33 -6.78
C PHE A 118 17.32 5.33 -6.71
N ASP A 119 18.28 5.22 -7.62
CA ASP A 119 19.40 6.15 -7.69
C ASP A 119 18.94 7.53 -8.17
N GLU A 120 17.87 7.58 -8.96
CA GLU A 120 17.34 8.80 -9.57
C GLU A 120 16.36 9.57 -8.67
N ILE A 121 15.76 8.91 -7.68
CA ILE A 121 14.87 9.58 -6.72
C ILE A 121 15.68 10.33 -5.67
N ASP A 122 15.18 11.44 -5.17
CA ASP A 122 15.78 12.15 -4.05
C ASP A 122 15.45 11.43 -2.73
N LYS A 123 14.18 11.01 -2.57
CA LYS A 123 13.66 10.40 -1.34
C LYS A 123 12.55 9.41 -1.62
N PHE A 124 12.46 8.35 -0.81
CA PHE A 124 11.29 7.48 -0.72
C PHE A 124 10.55 7.74 0.60
N LEU A 125 9.24 7.92 0.52
CA LEU A 125 8.39 8.29 1.64
C LEU A 125 7.29 7.24 1.83
N GLU A 126 7.26 6.65 3.02
CA GLU A 126 6.14 5.87 3.51
C GLU A 126 5.09 6.82 4.09
N VAL A 127 3.85 6.74 3.59
CA VAL A 127 2.73 7.55 4.07
C VAL A 127 1.67 6.65 4.68
N LYS A 128 1.34 6.87 5.95
CA LYS A 128 0.24 6.19 6.63
C LYS A 128 -0.90 7.18 6.87
N LYS A 129 -2.02 6.96 6.20
CA LYS A 129 -3.25 7.74 6.38
C LYS A 129 -4.20 6.96 7.28
N PRO A 130 -4.59 7.48 8.46
CA PRO A 130 -5.52 6.79 9.34
C PRO A 130 -6.84 6.43 8.63
N LEU A 131 -7.42 5.29 9.00
CA LEU A 131 -8.71 4.81 8.50
C LEU A 131 -9.79 4.90 9.59
N PHE A 132 -11.05 4.84 9.15
CA PHE A 132 -12.22 4.78 10.04
C PHE A 132 -12.23 5.82 11.17
N HIS A 133 -12.61 5.47 12.41
CA HIS A 133 -12.62 6.39 13.56
C HIS A 133 -11.23 6.94 13.90
N PHE A 134 -10.14 6.27 13.50
CA PHE A 134 -8.78 6.78 13.71
C PHE A 134 -8.51 8.08 12.93
N LYS A 135 -9.27 8.36 11.85
CA LYS A 135 -9.21 9.66 11.15
C LYS A 135 -9.54 10.85 12.05
N ASN A 136 -10.30 10.62 13.11
CA ASN A 136 -10.72 11.67 14.04
C ASN A 136 -9.71 11.89 15.19
N THR A 137 -8.77 10.97 15.38
CA THR A 137 -7.86 10.97 16.54
C THR A 137 -6.38 10.93 16.18
N LYS A 138 -6.03 10.52 14.96
CA LYS A 138 -4.66 10.41 14.46
C LYS A 138 -4.46 11.26 13.22
N SER A 139 -3.24 11.76 13.05
CA SER A 139 -2.81 12.49 11.84
C SER A 139 -2.16 11.56 10.83
N VAL A 140 -2.10 12.01 9.57
CA VAL A 140 -1.26 11.37 8.55
C VAL A 140 0.20 11.41 9.03
N THR A 141 0.89 10.27 8.92
CA THR A 141 2.33 10.20 9.22
C THR A 141 3.11 9.94 7.94
N ILE A 142 4.27 10.59 7.84
CA ILE A 142 5.19 10.47 6.72
C ILE A 142 6.54 10.10 7.29
N ARG A 143 7.13 9.02 6.78
CA ARG A 143 8.45 8.54 7.17
C ARG A 143 9.30 8.38 5.94
N GLU A 144 10.48 8.99 5.94
CA GLU A 144 11.49 8.74 4.91
C GLU A 144 12.12 7.36 5.13
N ILE A 145 12.18 6.56 4.07
CA ILE A 145 12.85 5.26 4.08
C ILE A 145 14.22 5.45 3.42
N PRO A 146 15.32 5.06 4.10
CA PRO A 146 16.66 5.09 3.50
C PRO A 146 16.70 4.29 2.20
N LYS A 147 17.43 4.79 1.19
CA LYS A 147 17.46 4.18 -0.15
C LYS A 147 17.90 2.71 -0.13
N ASP A 148 18.89 2.39 0.71
CA ASP A 148 19.42 1.04 0.93
C ASP A 148 18.43 0.11 1.67
N GLU A 149 17.40 0.67 2.29
CA GLU A 149 16.35 -0.09 2.98
C GLU A 149 15.07 -0.27 2.16
N ILE A 150 14.93 0.38 0.99
CA ILE A 150 13.67 0.35 0.19
C ILE A 150 13.25 -1.08 -0.15
N ILE A 151 14.17 -1.94 -0.61
CA ILE A 151 13.85 -3.34 -0.94
C ILE A 151 13.45 -4.14 0.29
N LYS A 152 14.17 -3.96 1.41
CA LYS A 152 13.83 -4.62 2.68
C LYS A 152 12.44 -4.18 3.17
N HIS A 153 12.15 -2.90 3.03
CA HIS A 153 10.84 -2.34 3.36
C HIS A 153 9.74 -2.90 2.45
N ALA A 154 9.96 -2.95 1.14
CA ALA A 154 9.02 -3.53 0.18
C ALA A 154 8.75 -5.02 0.48
N LEU A 155 9.78 -5.81 0.81
CA LEU A 155 9.63 -7.22 1.23
C LEU A 155 8.78 -7.37 2.49
N TYR A 156 8.98 -6.50 3.49
CA TYR A 156 8.16 -6.50 4.69
C TYR A 156 6.70 -6.20 4.37
N ILE A 157 6.43 -5.20 3.54
CA ILE A 157 5.06 -4.85 3.13
C ILE A 157 4.41 -5.96 2.29
N GLU A 158 5.15 -6.56 1.35
CA GLU A 158 4.68 -7.67 0.51
C GLU A 158 4.36 -8.93 1.33
N SER A 159 4.94 -9.10 2.52
CA SER A 159 4.59 -10.23 3.40
C SER A 159 3.13 -10.23 3.86
N PHE A 160 2.45 -9.08 3.75
CA PHE A 160 1.02 -8.92 4.03
C PHE A 160 0.12 -9.02 2.78
N ALA A 161 0.71 -9.16 1.58
CA ALA A 161 -0.03 -9.16 0.31
C ALA A 161 -0.71 -10.50 -0.02
#